data_AF-A0A7X2THG3-F1
#
_entry.id   AF-A0A7X2THG3-F1
#
_cell.length_a   1.000
_cell.length_b   1.000
_cell.length_c   1.000
_cell.angle_alpha   90.00
_cell.angle_beta   90.00
_cell.angle_gamma   90.00
#
_symmetry.space_group_name_H-M   'P 1'
#
loop_
_entity.id
_entity.type
_entity.pdbx_description
1 polymer ?
#
loop_
_entity_poly.entity_id
_entity_poly.type
_entity_poly.pdbx_seq_one_letter_code
_entity_poly.pdbx_strand_id
1 'polypeptide(L)'
;MIARSAALGAVLLSALTLLSAGVAGAQEQAAPAPQTAPAATPTDSAAAPQDSGATYESARNQLGVLIYCQEKGFIDAAAVETQNRLLAMIPPGDTAKGDAAEAKGKAGTVSAMGVERSLADAAKEQNSSEEALCKQMDALLKQLASQVPA
;
A
#
# COMPACT_ATOMS: atom_id res chain seq x y z
N MET A 1 30.13 0.27 39.95
CA MET A 1 31.48 0.58 39.45
C MET A 1 31.30 1.28 38.10
N ILE A 2 31.29 2.61 38.12
CA ILE A 2 32.33 3.52 37.60
C ILE A 2 32.13 3.84 36.11
N ALA A 3 31.81 5.11 35.88
CA ALA A 3 31.78 5.84 34.63
C ALA A 3 33.17 6.05 34.01
N ARG A 4 33.21 6.43 32.72
CA ARG A 4 34.24 7.25 32.03
C ARG A 4 33.75 7.51 30.59
N SER A 5 33.27 8.70 30.21
CA SER A 5 33.99 9.98 29.94
C SER A 5 34.93 9.84 28.72
N ALA A 6 34.62 10.42 27.55
CA ALA A 6 34.70 11.83 27.11
C ALA A 6 36.05 12.22 26.49
N ALA A 7 36.04 12.74 25.25
CA ALA A 7 36.98 13.72 24.68
C ALA A 7 36.47 14.10 23.27
N LEU A 8 35.97 15.32 23.04
CA LEU A 8 36.70 16.56 22.72
C LEU A 8 37.41 16.54 21.34
N GLY A 9 36.97 17.46 20.48
CA GLY A 9 37.66 17.84 19.24
C GLY A 9 36.99 19.06 18.61
N ALA A 10 37.34 20.24 19.11
CA ALA A 10 36.83 21.54 18.69
C ALA A 10 37.67 22.16 17.56
N VAL A 11 36.96 22.78 16.59
CA VAL A 11 37.21 24.09 15.93
C VAL A 11 38.59 24.37 15.30
N LEU A 12 38.58 24.80 14.03
CA LEU A 12 39.35 25.93 13.43
C LEU A 12 39.02 26.01 11.92
N LEU A 13 38.11 26.89 11.47
CA LEU A 13 38.34 28.25 10.94
C LEU A 13 39.44 28.38 9.86
N SER A 14 39.03 28.57 8.61
CA SER A 14 39.78 29.33 7.59
C SER A 14 38.80 29.83 6.53
N ALA A 15 38.84 31.15 6.31
CA ALA A 15 37.93 31.90 5.46
C ALA A 15 38.70 32.45 4.24
N LEU A 16 37.93 32.85 3.20
CA LEU A 16 38.24 33.85 2.16
C LEU A 16 39.35 33.49 1.14
N THR A 17 39.32 33.72 -0.18
CA THR A 17 38.52 34.49 -1.18
C THR A 17 39.01 34.04 -2.59
N LEU A 18 38.24 33.97 -3.69
CA LEU A 18 37.98 35.00 -4.75
C LEU A 18 37.31 34.23 -5.93
N LEU A 19 36.08 34.53 -6.37
CA LEU A 19 35.61 35.55 -7.33
C LEU A 19 35.80 35.21 -8.83
N SER A 20 34.73 34.78 -9.53
CA SER A 20 34.28 35.35 -10.83
C SER A 20 32.92 34.81 -11.35
N ALA A 21 31.98 35.75 -11.51
CA ALA A 21 30.93 35.90 -12.55
C ALA A 21 29.90 34.79 -12.87
N GLY A 22 28.60 35.08 -12.63
CA GLY A 22 27.52 34.65 -13.53
C GLY A 22 26.17 34.18 -12.95
N VAL A 23 25.30 35.14 -12.62
CA VAL A 23 23.80 35.14 -12.73
C VAL A 23 22.90 34.26 -11.82
N ALA A 24 21.75 34.88 -11.50
CA ALA A 24 20.49 34.36 -10.95
C ALA A 24 20.40 34.19 -9.41
N GLY A 25 19.71 35.14 -8.79
CA GLY A 25 19.48 35.21 -7.35
C GLY A 25 18.63 34.07 -6.80
N ALA A 26 19.11 33.48 -5.71
CA ALA A 26 18.30 32.77 -4.73
C ALA A 26 18.29 33.63 -3.46
N GLN A 27 17.11 34.16 -3.14
CA GLN A 27 16.86 34.96 -1.96
C GLN A 27 16.96 34.10 -0.69
N GLU A 28 17.75 34.61 0.24
CA GLU A 28 17.42 34.79 1.65
C GLU A 28 16.83 33.57 2.39
N GLN A 29 17.73 32.93 3.13
CA GLN A 29 17.44 32.00 4.20
C GLN A 29 16.72 32.74 5.34
N ALA A 30 15.39 32.76 5.30
CA ALA A 30 14.58 33.17 6.44
C ALA A 30 14.63 32.06 7.50
N ALA A 31 15.19 32.39 8.67
CA ALA A 31 15.05 31.57 9.87
C ALA A 31 13.56 31.32 10.17
N PRO A 32 13.14 30.09 10.54
CA PRO A 32 11.79 29.89 11.03
C PRO A 32 11.66 30.56 12.40
N ALA A 33 10.79 31.57 12.46
CA ALA A 33 10.25 32.09 13.71
C ALA A 33 9.58 30.95 14.51
N PRO A 34 9.56 31.01 15.86
CA PRO A 34 8.85 30.03 16.67
C PRO A 34 7.36 30.10 16.34
N GLN A 35 6.90 29.11 15.58
CA GLN A 35 5.47 28.88 15.36
C GLN A 35 4.90 28.38 16.68
N THR A 36 4.06 29.18 17.31
CA THR A 36 3.26 28.79 18.47
C THR A 36 2.40 27.61 18.04
N ALA A 37 2.85 26.40 18.36
CA ALA A 37 2.09 25.19 18.12
C ALA A 37 0.80 25.24 18.95
N PRO A 38 -0.40 25.20 18.36
CA PRO A 38 -1.56 24.78 19.12
C PRO A 38 -1.25 23.36 19.60
N ALA A 39 -1.40 23.14 20.91
CA ALA A 39 -1.30 21.83 21.52
C ALA A 39 -2.23 20.87 20.75
N ALA A 40 -1.65 20.01 19.92
CA ALA A 40 -2.35 18.89 19.34
C ALA A 40 -2.64 17.93 20.49
N THR A 41 -3.85 18.03 21.04
CA THR A 41 -4.44 16.95 21.82
C THR A 41 -4.36 15.66 20.99
N PRO A 42 -3.91 14.53 21.57
CA PRO A 42 -3.93 13.26 20.87
C PRO A 42 -5.41 12.87 20.70
N THR A 43 -5.99 13.20 19.56
CA THR A 43 -7.27 12.63 19.16
C THR A 43 -6.98 11.17 18.84
N ASP A 44 -7.44 10.31 19.74
CA ASP A 44 -7.63 8.88 19.54
C ASP A 44 -8.01 8.64 18.06
N SER A 45 -7.13 7.98 17.31
CA SER A 45 -7.43 7.56 15.95
C SER A 45 -8.42 6.41 16.03
N ALA A 46 -9.67 6.74 16.34
CA ALA A 46 -10.79 5.86 16.07
C ALA A 46 -10.72 5.53 14.58
N ALA A 47 -10.45 4.26 14.26
CA ALA A 47 -10.47 3.76 12.90
C ALA A 47 -11.78 4.24 12.25
N ALA A 48 -11.66 5.04 11.19
CA ALA A 48 -12.82 5.48 10.43
C ALA A 48 -13.62 4.22 10.01
N PRO A 49 -14.97 4.26 10.01
CA PRO A 49 -15.77 3.14 9.59
C PRO A 49 -15.30 2.70 8.20
N GLN A 50 -14.78 1.48 8.08
CA GLN A 50 -14.48 0.90 6.78
C GLN A 50 -15.81 0.85 6.01
N ASP A 51 -15.85 1.43 4.81
CA ASP A 51 -17.02 1.35 3.97
C ASP A 51 -17.23 -0.12 3.58
N SER A 52 -18.17 -0.77 4.28
CA SER A 52 -18.50 -2.18 4.09
C SER A 52 -18.90 -2.50 2.63
N GLY A 53 -19.48 -1.53 1.91
CA GLY A 53 -19.81 -1.70 0.49
C GLY A 53 -18.56 -1.79 -0.38
N ALA A 54 -17.64 -0.82 -0.23
CA ALA A 54 -16.36 -0.84 -0.93
C ALA A 54 -15.51 -2.09 -0.59
N THR A 55 -15.63 -2.57 0.65
CA THR A 55 -14.97 -3.80 1.11
C THR A 55 -15.53 -5.04 0.40
N TYR A 56 -16.86 -5.15 0.32
CA TYR A 56 -17.53 -6.23 -0.41
C TYR A 56 -17.15 -6.22 -1.91
N GLU A 57 -17.24 -5.07 -2.57
CA GLU A 57 -16.88 -4.93 -3.98
C GLU A 57 -15.41 -5.32 -4.25
N SER A 58 -14.48 -4.86 -3.39
CA SER A 58 -13.06 -5.20 -3.51
C SER A 58 -12.81 -6.70 -3.30
N ALA A 59 -13.50 -7.33 -2.35
CA ALA A 59 -13.39 -8.77 -2.12
C ALA A 59 -13.97 -9.60 -3.28
N ARG A 60 -15.07 -9.15 -3.91
CA ARG A 60 -15.62 -9.75 -5.13
C ARG A 60 -14.66 -9.59 -6.31
N ASN A 61 -14.03 -8.42 -6.47
CA ASN A 61 -12.97 -8.26 -7.47
C ASN A 61 -11.81 -9.23 -7.22
N GLN A 62 -11.36 -9.32 -5.96
CA GLN A 62 -10.28 -10.21 -5.57
C GLN A 62 -10.60 -11.68 -5.90
N LEU A 63 -11.84 -12.11 -5.68
CA LEU A 63 -12.35 -13.42 -6.11
C LEU A 63 -12.23 -13.61 -7.62
N GLY A 64 -12.67 -12.63 -8.40
CA GLY A 64 -12.54 -12.68 -9.86
C GLY A 64 -11.10 -12.81 -10.34
N VAL A 65 -10.16 -12.08 -9.73
CA VAL A 65 -8.73 -12.15 -10.06
C VAL A 65 -8.14 -13.53 -9.73
N LEU A 66 -8.53 -14.12 -8.60
CA LEU A 66 -8.07 -15.48 -8.26
C LEU A 66 -8.62 -16.52 -9.24
N ILE A 67 -9.85 -16.35 -9.73
CA ILE A 67 -10.40 -17.20 -10.78
C ILE A 67 -9.63 -17.03 -12.08
N TYR A 68 -9.28 -15.80 -12.49
CA TYR A 68 -8.40 -15.57 -13.63
C TYR A 68 -7.05 -16.31 -13.48
N CYS A 69 -6.40 -16.15 -12.33
CA CYS A 69 -5.14 -16.82 -12.03
C CYS A 69 -5.25 -18.35 -12.07
N GLN A 70 -6.36 -18.90 -11.56
CA GLN A 70 -6.66 -20.34 -11.60
C GLN A 70 -6.89 -20.82 -13.03
N GLU A 71 -7.71 -20.13 -13.82
CA GLU A 71 -8.02 -20.48 -15.22
C GLU A 71 -6.77 -20.44 -16.11
N LYS A 72 -5.80 -19.58 -15.80
CA LYS A 72 -4.47 -19.55 -16.43
C LYS A 72 -3.54 -20.67 -15.98
N GLY A 73 -3.88 -21.40 -14.93
CA GLY A 73 -3.05 -22.47 -14.34
C GLY A 73 -1.92 -21.96 -13.45
N PHE A 74 -1.99 -20.72 -12.95
CA PHE A 74 -0.94 -20.13 -12.12
C PHE A 74 -1.08 -20.48 -10.63
N ILE A 75 -2.30 -20.78 -10.17
CA ILE A 75 -2.63 -21.11 -8.78
C ILE A 75 -3.68 -22.23 -8.72
N ASP A 76 -3.81 -22.86 -7.55
CA ASP A 76 -4.76 -23.95 -7.31
C ASP A 76 -6.20 -23.45 -7.01
N ALA A 77 -7.18 -24.34 -7.20
CA ALA A 77 -8.59 -24.07 -6.92
C ALA A 77 -8.88 -23.69 -5.44
N ALA A 78 -8.04 -24.15 -4.51
CA ALA A 78 -8.18 -23.86 -3.09
C ALA A 78 -8.14 -22.35 -2.78
N ALA A 79 -7.52 -21.53 -3.63
CA ALA A 79 -7.52 -20.08 -3.48
C ALA A 79 -8.93 -19.49 -3.65
N VAL A 80 -9.68 -19.97 -4.64
CA VAL A 80 -11.06 -19.53 -4.89
C VAL A 80 -11.98 -19.94 -3.74
N GLU A 81 -11.82 -21.17 -3.24
CA GLU A 81 -12.58 -21.67 -2.07
C GLU A 81 -12.29 -20.83 -0.82
N THR A 82 -11.01 -20.55 -0.56
CA THR A 82 -10.57 -19.71 0.56
C THR A 82 -11.14 -18.30 0.46
N GLN A 83 -11.10 -17.68 -0.71
CA GLN A 83 -11.65 -16.35 -0.91
C GLN A 83 -13.16 -16.31 -0.71
N ASN A 84 -13.91 -17.33 -1.15
CA ASN A 84 -15.35 -17.43 -0.91
C ASN A 84 -15.68 -17.52 0.59
N ARG A 85 -14.88 -18.27 1.35
CA ARG A 85 -15.03 -18.35 2.81
C ARG A 85 -14.82 -16.98 3.45
N LEU A 86 -13.77 -16.25 3.06
CA LEU A 86 -13.51 -14.90 3.58
C LEU A 86 -14.62 -13.92 3.19
N LEU A 87 -15.14 -14.02 1.96
CA LEU A 87 -16.23 -13.19 1.47
C LEU A 87 -17.51 -13.38 2.31
N ALA A 88 -17.80 -14.61 2.75
CA ALA A 88 -18.95 -14.89 3.61
C ALA A 88 -18.90 -14.22 4.99
N MET A 89 -17.72 -13.73 5.41
CA MET A 89 -17.53 -12.98 6.65
C MET A 89 -17.70 -11.46 6.46
N ILE A 90 -17.70 -10.99 5.22
CA ILE A 90 -17.88 -9.57 4.90
C ILE A 90 -19.40 -9.30 4.83
N PRO A 91 -19.91 -8.25 5.51
CA PRO A 91 -21.29 -7.84 5.35
C PRO A 91 -21.63 -7.65 3.86
N PRO A 92 -22.78 -8.17 3.39
CA PRO A 92 -23.13 -8.07 1.98
C PRO A 92 -23.27 -6.59 1.57
N GLY A 93 -22.66 -6.24 0.44
CA GLY A 93 -22.81 -4.94 -0.21
C GLY A 93 -23.82 -4.97 -1.35
N ASP A 94 -23.69 -4.02 -2.27
CA ASP A 94 -24.46 -3.99 -3.53
C ASP A 94 -24.03 -5.17 -4.42
N THR A 95 -24.96 -6.10 -4.69
CA THR A 95 -24.68 -7.30 -5.49
C THR A 95 -24.30 -6.96 -6.92
N ALA A 96 -24.96 -5.97 -7.55
CA ALA A 96 -24.67 -5.62 -8.95
C ALA A 96 -23.27 -5.02 -9.10
N LYS A 97 -22.86 -4.19 -8.14
CA LYS A 97 -21.49 -3.66 -8.11
C LYS A 97 -20.47 -4.75 -7.79
N GLY A 98 -20.78 -5.65 -6.86
CA GLY A 98 -19.95 -6.81 -6.56
C GLY A 98 -19.74 -7.72 -7.78
N ASP A 99 -20.79 -8.00 -8.55
CA ASP A 99 -20.72 -8.83 -9.75
C ASP A 99 -19.94 -8.14 -10.88
N ALA A 100 -20.12 -6.83 -11.04
CA ALA A 100 -19.30 -6.05 -11.97
C ALA A 100 -17.81 -6.05 -11.56
N ALA A 101 -17.53 -5.96 -10.26
CA ALA A 101 -16.18 -6.01 -9.72
C ALA A 101 -15.53 -7.40 -9.93
N GLU A 102 -16.27 -8.49 -9.68
CA GLU A 102 -15.83 -9.86 -9.96
C GLU A 102 -15.56 -10.07 -11.45
N ALA A 103 -16.44 -9.58 -12.34
CA ALA A 103 -16.25 -9.67 -13.79
C ALA A 103 -14.96 -8.97 -14.25
N LYS A 104 -14.65 -7.79 -13.71
CA LYS A 104 -13.36 -7.12 -13.96
C LYS A 104 -12.17 -7.94 -13.46
N GLY A 105 -12.31 -8.56 -12.28
CA GLY A 105 -11.30 -9.45 -11.73
C GLY A 105 -11.02 -10.63 -12.66
N LYS A 106 -12.07 -11.29 -13.16
CA LYS A 106 -11.97 -12.39 -14.14
C LYS A 106 -11.32 -11.97 -15.46
N ALA A 107 -11.41 -10.69 -15.82
CA ALA A 107 -10.71 -10.13 -16.97
C ALA A 107 -9.22 -9.81 -16.68
N GLY A 108 -8.70 -10.14 -15.49
CA GLY A 108 -7.32 -9.89 -15.10
C GLY A 108 -7.07 -8.47 -14.58
N THR A 109 -8.10 -7.79 -14.08
CA THR A 109 -8.00 -6.41 -13.56
C THR A 109 -8.31 -6.34 -12.08
N VAL A 110 -7.35 -5.83 -11.30
CA VAL A 110 -7.54 -5.48 -9.89
C VAL A 110 -8.25 -4.13 -9.83
N SER A 111 -9.36 -4.06 -9.13
CA SER A 111 -10.15 -2.85 -8.88
C SER A 111 -10.36 -2.70 -7.37
N ALA A 112 -9.73 -1.69 -6.79
CA ALA A 112 -9.83 -1.41 -5.36
C ALA A 112 -9.88 0.11 -5.13
N MET A 113 -10.84 0.56 -4.32
CA MET A 113 -10.98 1.97 -3.93
C MET A 113 -11.00 2.96 -5.11
N GLY A 114 -11.57 2.55 -6.25
CA GLY A 114 -11.68 3.38 -7.46
C GLY A 114 -10.43 3.44 -8.33
N VAL A 115 -9.38 2.67 -8.02
CA VAL A 115 -8.19 2.52 -8.86
C VAL A 115 -8.25 1.16 -9.56
N GLU A 116 -8.04 1.16 -10.87
CA GLU A 116 -8.00 -0.05 -11.69
C GLU A 116 -6.62 -0.25 -12.29
N ARG A 117 -6.13 -1.48 -12.24
CA ARG A 117 -4.86 -1.88 -12.86
C ARG A 117 -4.96 -3.32 -13.36
N SER A 118 -4.53 -3.54 -14.60
CA SER A 118 -4.42 -4.90 -15.13
C SER A 118 -3.24 -5.64 -14.48
N LEU A 119 -3.36 -6.96 -14.30
CA LEU A 119 -2.24 -7.79 -13.84
C LEU A 119 -1.05 -7.73 -14.81
N ALA A 120 -1.32 -7.62 -16.11
CA ALA A 120 -0.29 -7.49 -17.14
C ALA A 120 0.55 -6.22 -16.95
N ASP A 121 -0.10 -5.08 -16.72
CA ASP A 121 0.61 -3.82 -16.53
C ASP A 121 1.28 -3.77 -15.16
N ALA A 122 0.63 -4.30 -14.12
CA ALA A 122 1.25 -4.47 -12.81
C ALA A 122 2.54 -5.32 -12.88
N ALA A 123 2.52 -6.40 -13.66
CA ALA A 123 3.67 -7.28 -13.84
C ALA A 123 4.81 -6.56 -14.57
N LYS A 124 4.50 -5.83 -15.65
CA LYS A 124 5.49 -5.03 -16.39
C LYS A 124 6.13 -3.96 -15.52
N GLU A 125 5.33 -3.18 -14.80
CA GLU A 125 5.81 -2.14 -13.88
C GLU A 125 6.74 -2.71 -12.81
N GLN A 126 6.47 -3.94 -12.35
CA GLN A 126 7.26 -4.65 -11.35
C GLN A 126 8.41 -5.48 -11.94
N ASN A 127 8.66 -5.43 -13.25
CA ASN A 127 9.62 -6.29 -13.96
C ASN A 127 9.44 -7.78 -13.61
N SER A 128 8.17 -8.22 -13.58
CA SER A 128 7.72 -9.54 -13.14
C SER A 128 6.80 -10.18 -14.18
N SER A 129 6.13 -11.27 -13.82
CA SER A 129 5.12 -11.94 -14.63
C SER A 129 3.76 -11.98 -13.93
N GLU A 130 2.69 -12.14 -14.71
CA GLU A 130 1.35 -12.37 -14.14
C GLU A 130 1.32 -13.62 -13.25
N GLU A 131 2.05 -14.67 -13.62
CA GLU A 131 2.18 -15.89 -12.81
C GLU A 131 2.77 -15.59 -11.43
N ALA A 132 3.86 -14.81 -11.38
CA ALA A 132 4.50 -14.45 -10.12
C ALA A 132 3.57 -13.59 -9.24
N LEU A 133 2.84 -12.65 -9.84
CA LEU A 133 1.83 -11.87 -9.12
C LEU A 133 0.69 -12.74 -8.60
N CYS A 134 0.14 -13.62 -9.42
CA CYS A 134 -0.90 -14.56 -9.02
C CYS A 134 -0.46 -15.45 -7.85
N LYS A 135 0.77 -15.99 -7.91
CA LYS A 135 1.35 -16.78 -6.82
C LYS A 135 1.54 -15.97 -5.54
N GLN A 136 1.97 -14.71 -5.65
CA GLN A 136 2.06 -13.81 -4.49
C GLN A 136 0.68 -13.58 -3.86
N MET A 137 -0.35 -13.38 -4.67
CA MET A 137 -1.72 -13.17 -4.19
C MET A 137 -2.27 -14.42 -3.49
N ASP A 138 -2.04 -15.60 -4.04
CA ASP A 138 -2.39 -16.87 -3.39
C ASP A 138 -1.65 -17.07 -2.06
N ALA A 139 -0.35 -16.77 -2.00
CA ALA A 139 0.42 -16.83 -0.77
C ALA A 139 -0.12 -15.87 0.31
N LEU A 140 -0.45 -14.63 -0.08
CA LEU A 140 -1.06 -13.66 0.83
C LEU A 140 -2.43 -14.12 1.33
N LEU A 141 -3.25 -14.69 0.43
CA LEU A 141 -4.55 -15.23 0.78
C LEU A 141 -4.43 -16.38 1.80
N LYS A 142 -3.49 -17.29 1.60
CA LYS A 142 -3.19 -18.39 2.54
C LYS A 142 -2.76 -17.85 3.91
N GLN A 143 -1.94 -16.81 3.93
CA GLN A 143 -1.55 -16.13 5.18
C GLN A 143 -2.74 -15.42 5.84
N LEU A 144 -3.67 -14.86 5.08
CA LEU A 144 -4.88 -14.27 5.65
C LEU A 144 -5.79 -15.37 6.23
N ALA A 145 -5.96 -16.47 5.50
CA ALA A 145 -6.79 -17.59 5.92
C ALA A 145 -6.29 -18.26 7.21
N SER A 146 -4.97 -18.32 7.43
CA SER A 146 -4.42 -18.88 8.67
C SER A 146 -4.70 -18.03 9.92
N GLN A 147 -5.07 -16.76 9.73
CA GLN A 147 -5.43 -15.83 10.81
C GLN A 147 -6.94 -15.79 11.08
N VAL A 148 -7.74 -16.41 10.22
CA VAL A 148 -9.19 -16.45 10.35
C VAL A 148 -9.60 -17.72 11.10
N PRO A 149 -10.47 -17.62 12.13
CA PRO A 149 -10.97 -18.78 12.85
C PRO A 149 -11.59 -19.83 11.92
N ALA A 150 -11.27 -21.10 12.20
CA ALA A 150 -11.76 -22.27 11.49
C ALA A 150 -13.28 -22.45 11.58
#